data_AF-A0A2E2QMY9-F1
#
_entry.id   AF-A0A2E2QMY9-F1
#
_cell.length_a   1.000
_cell.length_b   1.000
_cell.length_c   1.000
_cell.angle_alpha   90.00
_cell.angle_beta   90.00
_cell.angle_gamma   90.00
#
_symmetry.space_group_name_H-M   'P 1'
#
loop_
_entity.id
_entity.type
_entity.pdbx_description
1 polymer ?
#
loop_
_entity_poly.entity_id
_entity_poly.type
_entity_poly.pdbx_seq_one_letter_code
_entity_poly.pdbx_strand_id
1 'polypeptide(L)'
;QDLAFYWDEQGGMVDLNSLISPYDPLKDVVQLQYAYGISPDGRHIVGQALVDGNLQAYQISAVPLPAAVWVFGAALGGLGYFVRRRKKLQG
;
A
#
# COMPACT_ATOMS: atom_id res chain seq x y z
N GLN A 1 -16.09 17.61 5.69
CA GLN A 1 -16.27 16.16 5.70
C GLN A 1 -15.03 15.60 6.35
N ASP A 2 -15.16 14.89 7.46
CA ASP A 2 -14.01 14.36 8.18
C ASP A 2 -13.53 13.11 7.44
N LEU A 3 -12.29 13.14 6.97
CA LEU A 3 -11.65 12.06 6.22
C LEU A 3 -10.56 11.45 7.09
N ALA A 4 -10.47 10.13 7.10
CA ALA A 4 -9.36 9.46 7.75
C ALA A 4 -8.08 9.72 6.95
N PHE A 5 -7.06 10.31 7.58
CA PHE A 5 -5.77 10.58 6.97
C PHE A 5 -4.63 10.02 7.82
N TYR A 6 -3.49 9.77 7.19
CA TYR A 6 -2.21 9.63 7.87
C TYR A 6 -1.28 10.76 7.44
N TRP A 7 -0.27 11.04 8.24
CA TRP A 7 0.79 11.95 7.87
C TRP A 7 2.05 11.16 7.50
N ASP A 8 2.68 11.53 6.39
CA ASP A 8 4.04 11.14 6.08
C ASP A 8 4.91 12.36 5.78
N GLU A 9 6.23 12.18 5.82
CA GLU A 9 7.17 13.28 5.63
C GLU A 9 7.24 13.75 4.17
N GLN A 10 6.97 12.88 3.19
CA GLN A 10 7.18 13.17 1.77
C GLN A 10 5.95 13.77 1.08
N GLY A 11 4.76 13.31 1.44
CA GLY A 11 3.44 13.63 0.92
C GLY A 11 2.54 14.39 1.90
N GLY A 12 2.91 14.51 3.17
CA GLY A 12 2.15 15.28 4.17
C GLY A 12 0.89 14.55 4.61
N MET A 13 -0.24 15.25 4.73
CA MET A 13 -1.52 14.60 5.04
C MET A 13 -2.07 13.86 3.82
N VAL A 14 -2.15 12.54 3.93
CA VAL A 14 -2.63 11.65 2.86
C VAL A 14 -3.95 11.01 3.28
N ASP A 15 -4.99 11.20 2.46
CA ASP A 15 -6.30 10.59 2.65
C ASP A 15 -6.23 9.06 2.47
N LEU A 16 -6.65 8.31 3.48
CA LEU A 16 -6.67 6.84 3.43
C LEU A 16 -7.64 6.29 2.38
N ASN A 17 -8.71 7.02 2.05
CA ASN A 17 -9.67 6.60 1.02
C ASN A 17 -9.03 6.62 -0.38
N SER A 18 -7.97 7.42 -0.58
CA SER A 18 -7.23 7.45 -1.85
C SER A 18 -6.40 6.19 -2.09
N LEU A 19 -6.11 5.43 -1.02
CA LEU A 19 -5.33 4.20 -1.06
C LEU A 19 -6.18 2.96 -1.41
N ILE A 20 -7.51 3.06 -1.28
CA ILE A 20 -8.41 1.98 -1.70
C ILE A 20 -8.35 1.87 -3.22
N SER A 21 -8.00 0.68 -3.71
CA SER A 21 -7.92 0.40 -5.14
C SER A 21 -9.24 0.76 -5.83
N PRO A 22 -9.21 1.40 -7.03
CA PRO A 22 -10.42 1.69 -7.79
C PRO A 22 -11.17 0.43 -8.24
N TYR A 23 -10.54 -0.74 -8.16
CA TYR A 23 -11.14 -2.04 -8.48
C TYR A 23 -11.57 -2.82 -7.24
N ASP A 24 -11.38 -2.26 -6.04
CA ASP A 24 -11.81 -2.91 -4.81
C ASP A 24 -13.35 -2.84 -4.69
N PRO A 25 -14.03 -3.97 -4.43
CA PRO A 25 -15.48 -3.96 -4.21
C PRO A 25 -15.94 -3.01 -3.09
N LEU A 26 -15.05 -2.64 -2.17
CA LEU A 26 -15.34 -1.73 -1.06
C LEU A 26 -15.25 -0.25 -1.44
N LYS A 27 -14.73 0.10 -2.62
CA LYS A 27 -14.41 1.49 -3.00
C LYS A 27 -15.58 2.47 -2.88
N ASP A 28 -16.78 2.01 -3.27
CA ASP A 28 -17.99 2.83 -3.26
C ASP A 28 -18.93 2.49 -2.10
N VAL A 29 -18.56 1.50 -1.28
CA VAL A 29 -19.38 1.00 -0.16
C VAL A 29 -18.88 1.56 1.18
N VAL A 30 -17.57 1.77 1.29
CA VAL A 30 -16.88 2.15 2.52
C VAL A 30 -16.27 3.53 2.38
N GLN A 31 -16.58 4.41 3.33
CA GLN A 31 -15.88 5.68 3.50
C GLN A 31 -15.19 5.73 4.86
N LEU A 32 -13.85 5.75 4.87
CA LEU A 32 -13.06 5.88 6.10
C LEU A 32 -13.15 7.34 6.60
N GLN A 33 -13.74 7.56 7.78
CA GLN A 33 -13.98 8.90 8.32
C GLN A 33 -13.01 9.28 9.44
N TYR A 34 -12.64 8.32 10.29
CA TYR A 34 -11.76 8.57 11.42
C TYR A 34 -10.69 7.50 11.53
N ALA A 35 -9.44 7.92 11.70
CA ALA A 35 -8.33 7.06 12.13
C ALA A 35 -8.03 7.35 13.60
N TYR A 36 -8.17 6.35 14.47
CA TYR A 36 -7.98 6.52 15.92
C TYR A 36 -6.61 6.09 16.41
N GLY A 37 -5.96 5.18 15.69
CA GLY A 37 -4.67 4.67 16.10
C GLY A 37 -3.96 3.93 14.98
N ILE A 38 -2.64 3.92 15.09
CA ILE A 38 -1.73 3.17 14.25
C ILE A 38 -0.85 2.29 15.13
N SER A 39 -0.55 1.06 14.70
CA SER A 39 0.38 0.20 15.42
C SER A 39 1.81 0.77 15.40
N PRO A 40 2.67 0.47 16.39
CA PRO A 40 4.04 1.00 16.43
C PRO A 40 4.89 0.65 15.20
N ASP A 41 4.58 -0.46 14.54
CA ASP A 41 5.24 -0.90 13.30
C ASP A 41 4.62 -0.28 12.03
N GLY A 42 3.62 0.59 12.17
CA GLY A 42 2.95 1.29 11.07
C GLY A 42 2.06 0.42 10.20
N ARG A 43 1.89 -0.87 10.53
CA ARG A 43 1.21 -1.83 9.63
C ARG A 43 -0.30 -1.91 9.80
N HIS A 44 -0.83 -1.42 10.91
CA HIS A 44 -2.26 -1.50 11.20
C HIS A 44 -2.79 -0.12 11.56
N ILE A 45 -3.90 0.27 10.94
CA ILE A 45 -4.65 1.47 11.29
C ILE A 45 -6.07 1.04 11.65
N VAL A 46 -6.57 1.55 12.77
CA VAL A 46 -7.93 1.30 13.25
C VAL A 46 -8.74 2.59 13.31
N GLY A 47 -10.05 2.48 13.18
CA GLY A 47 -10.89 3.65 13.06
C GLY A 47 -12.37 3.36 12.92
N GLN A 48 -13.11 4.39 12.48
CA GLN A 48 -14.51 4.29 12.10
C GLN A 48 -14.72 4.68 10.64
N ALA A 49 -15.53 3.87 9.96
CA ALA A 49 -15.94 4.05 8.60
C ALA A 49 -17.46 4.11 8.50
N LEU A 50 -17.95 4.86 7.52
CA LEU A 50 -19.33 4.79 7.09
C LEU A 50 -19.47 3.66 6.06
N VAL A 51 -20.27 2.65 6.38
CA VAL A 51 -20.55 1.49 5.53
C VAL A 51 -22.06 1.42 5.36
N ASP A 52 -22.54 1.65 4.13
CA ASP A 52 -23.97 1.73 3.82
C ASP A 52 -24.76 2.65 4.78
N GLY A 53 -24.17 3.80 5.12
CA GLY A 53 -24.77 4.79 6.02
C GLY A 53 -24.67 4.46 7.52
N ASN A 54 -24.06 3.34 7.90
CA ASN A 54 -23.85 2.96 9.29
C ASN A 54 -22.37 3.13 9.71
N LEU A 55 -22.14 3.65 10.90
CA LEU A 55 -20.79 3.72 11.46
C LEU A 55 -20.34 2.32 11.92
N GLN A 56 -19.23 1.85 11.37
CA GLN A 56 -18.62 0.58 11.70
C GLN A 56 -17.14 0.75 12.04
N ALA A 57 -16.64 -0.09 12.94
CA ALA A 57 -15.21 -0.15 13.21
C ALA A 57 -14.49 -0.80 12.02
N TYR A 58 -13.30 -0.30 11.68
CA TYR A 58 -12.44 -0.93 10.68
C TYR A 58 -11.04 -1.17 11.24
N GLN A 59 -10.35 -2.13 10.61
CA GLN A 59 -8.91 -2.29 10.67
C GLN A 59 -8.41 -2.48 9.24
N ILE A 60 -7.45 -1.65 8.82
CA ILE A 60 -6.69 -1.87 7.58
C ILE A 60 -5.30 -2.36 7.92
N SER A 61 -4.73 -3.19 7.05
CA SER A 61 -3.38 -3.72 7.18
C SER A 61 -2.56 -3.49 5.93
N ALA A 62 -1.32 -3.06 6.09
CA ALA A 62 -0.36 -3.02 4.99
C ALA A 62 -0.15 -4.43 4.43
N VAL A 63 -0.34 -4.61 3.12
CA VAL A 63 -0.02 -5.88 2.46
C VAL A 63 1.50 -5.96 2.31
N PRO A 64 2.19 -6.94 2.93
CA PRO A 64 3.63 -7.07 2.75
C PRO A 64 3.94 -7.38 1.29
N LEU A 65 4.96 -6.73 0.73
CA LEU A 65 5.45 -7.07 -0.60
C LEU A 65 5.74 -8.58 -0.64
N PRO A 66 5.11 -9.35 -1.56
CA PRO A 66 5.37 -10.78 -1.64
C PRO A 66 6.85 -11.05 -1.84
N ALA A 67 7.39 -12.10 -1.22
CA ALA A 67 8.80 -12.50 -1.39
C ALA A 67 9.20 -12.67 -2.87
N ALA A 68 8.22 -13.00 -3.72
CA ALA A 68 8.36 -13.07 -5.16
C ALA A 68 8.92 -11.78 -5.79
N VAL A 69 8.58 -10.59 -5.28
CA VAL A 69 9.09 -9.30 -5.79
C VAL A 69 10.62 -9.27 -5.74
N TRP A 70 11.21 -9.73 -4.63
CA TRP A 70 12.66 -9.79 -4.46
C TRP A 70 13.28 -10.89 -5.31
N VAL A 71 12.65 -12.07 -5.39
CA VAL A 71 13.12 -13.18 -6.22
C VAL A 71 13.19 -12.77 -7.69
N PHE A 72 12.12 -12.17 -8.20
CA PHE A 72 12.07 -11.70 -9.59
C PHE A 72 13.04 -10.54 -9.81
N GLY A 73 13.13 -9.59 -8.89
CA GLY A 73 14.11 -8.49 -8.97
C GLY A 73 15.55 -9.01 -9.05
N ALA A 74 15.90 -9.98 -8.20
CA ALA A 74 17.22 -10.60 -8.19
C ALA A 74 17.48 -11.41 -9.48
N ALA A 75 16.51 -12.21 -9.93
CA ALA A 75 16.63 -13.00 -11.14
C ALA A 75 16.81 -12.11 -12.39
N LEU A 76 15.98 -11.08 -12.54
CA LEU A 76 16.07 -10.12 -13.65
C LEU A 76 17.39 -9.33 -13.61
N GLY A 77 17.83 -8.90 -12.43
CA GLY A 77 19.12 -8.24 -12.23
C GLY A 77 20.30 -9.14 -12.64
N GLY A 78 20.28 -10.41 -12.23
CA GLY A 78 21.27 -11.41 -12.59
C GLY A 78 21.31 -11.71 -14.09
N LEU A 79 20.13 -11.84 -14.73
CA LEU A 79 20.02 -12.04 -16.17
C LEU A 79 20.60 -10.84 -16.95
N GLY A 80 20.25 -9.62 -16.54
CA GLY A 80 20.76 -8.39 -17.13
C GLY A 80 22.28 -8.26 -17.00
N TYR A 81 22.84 -8.59 -15.83
CA TYR A 81 24.29 -8.64 -15.62
C TYR A 81 24.97 -9.65 -16.55
N PHE A 82 24.42 -10.86 -16.66
CA PHE A 82 24.97 -11.91 -17.50
C PHE A 82 24.99 -11.55 -18.99
N VAL A 83 23.90 -10.94 -19.49
CA VAL A 83 23.80 -10.46 -20.87
C VAL A 83 24.84 -9.36 -21.14
N ARG A 84 25.02 -8.41 -20.22
CA ARG A 84 26.04 -7.35 -20.35
C ARG A 84 27.46 -7.94 -20.40
N ARG A 85 27.75 -8.95 -19.58
CA ARG A 85 29.06 -9.60 -19.56
C ARG A 85 29.40 -10.30 -20.89
N ARG A 86 28.42 -10.95 -21.52
CA ARG A 86 28.63 -11.61 -22.83
C ARG A 86 28.95 -10.61 -23.95
N LYS A 87 28.29 -9.45 -23.98
CA LYS A 87 28.56 -8.41 -24.99
C LYS A 87 29.97 -7.83 -24.89
N LYS A 88 30.51 -7.70 -23.66
CA LYS A 88 31.87 -7.17 -23.42
C LYS A 88 33.00 -8.13 -23.81
N LEU A 89 32.69 -9.42 -24.03
CA LEU A 89 33.67 -10.44 -24.43
C LEU A 89 33.75 -10.63 -25.96
N GLN A 90 32.86 -9.99 -26.73
CA GLN A 90 32.75 -10.14 -28.18
C GLN A 90 33.18 -8.90 -28.98
N GLY A 91 33.71 -7.86 -28.33
CA GLY A 91 34.28 -6.66 -28.95
C GLY A 91 35.63 -6.33 -28.33
#